data_AF-A0AAW2I6G8-F1
#
_entry.id   AF-A0AAW2I6G8-F1
#
_cell.length_a   1.000
_cell.length_b   1.000
_cell.length_c   1.000
_cell.angle_alpha   90.00
_cell.angle_beta   90.00
_cell.angle_gamma   90.00
#
_symmetry.space_group_name_H-M   'P 1'
#
loop_
_entity.id
_entity.type
_entity.pdbx_description
1 polymer ?
#
loop_
_entity_poly.entity_id
_entity_poly.type
_entity_poly.pdbx_seq_one_letter_code
_entity_poly.pdbx_strand_id
1 'polypeptide(L)'
;MFPAGKAMLGRVVDALGVPIDGRGALSAHERRRVEVKAPGIIERKSVHEPMQTGLKAVDSLVPIGRGQRELIIGDRQTGKTAIAIDTILNQKQLNSKADSETLYCVYVAIGQKRSTVAQLVQILSEANALEYSILVAATASDPAPLQFLAPYFWVCHGGIFPR
;
A
#
# COMPACT_ATOMS: atom_id res chain seq x y z
N MET A 1 -0.54 -16.18 -10.12
CA MET A 1 -1.35 -15.05 -10.65
C MET A 1 -2.27 -14.56 -9.56
N PHE A 2 -2.26 -13.27 -9.26
CA PHE A 2 -3.03 -12.64 -8.18
C PHE A 2 -4.20 -11.81 -8.72
N PRO A 3 -5.28 -11.65 -7.93
CA PRO A 3 -6.34 -10.71 -8.25
C PRO A 3 -5.79 -9.28 -8.17
N ALA A 4 -6.17 -8.45 -9.13
CA ALA A 4 -5.76 -7.07 -9.23
C ALA A 4 -6.93 -6.23 -9.79
N GLY A 5 -7.07 -5.00 -9.32
CA GLY A 5 -8.21 -4.14 -9.69
C GLY A 5 -8.60 -3.16 -8.60
N LYS A 6 -9.46 -2.19 -8.96
CA LYS A 6 -10.07 -1.26 -8.00
C LYS A 6 -11.00 -1.95 -7.00
N ALA A 7 -11.51 -3.15 -7.33
CA ALA A 7 -12.31 -3.99 -6.43
C ALA A 7 -11.59 -4.41 -5.13
N MET A 8 -10.25 -4.30 -5.11
CA MET A 8 -9.42 -4.60 -3.95
C MET A 8 -9.36 -3.44 -2.95
N LEU A 9 -9.76 -2.23 -3.35
CA LEU A 9 -9.75 -1.05 -2.48
C LEU A 9 -10.71 -1.28 -1.30
N GLY A 10 -10.27 -0.91 -0.10
CA GLY A 10 -11.01 -1.12 1.14
C GLY A 10 -11.02 -2.55 1.66
N ARG A 11 -10.25 -3.45 1.05
CA ARG A 11 -10.19 -4.86 1.43
C ARG A 11 -8.90 -5.20 2.18
N VAL A 12 -9.02 -6.19 3.07
CA VAL A 12 -7.87 -6.86 3.68
C VAL A 12 -7.75 -8.24 3.05
N VAL A 13 -6.59 -8.53 2.47
CA VAL A 13 -6.33 -9.77 1.74
C VAL A 13 -5.07 -10.45 2.28
N ASP A 14 -4.98 -11.77 2.07
CA ASP A 14 -3.76 -12.53 2.32
C ASP A 14 -2.72 -12.32 1.21
N ALA A 15 -1.56 -12.98 1.33
CA ALA A 15 -0.48 -12.90 0.34
C ALA A 15 -0.84 -13.46 -1.05
N LEU A 16 -1.95 -14.19 -1.20
CA LEU A 16 -2.45 -14.72 -2.46
C LEU A 16 -3.58 -13.84 -3.06
N GLY A 17 -4.01 -12.81 -2.33
CA GLY A 17 -5.11 -11.93 -2.69
C GLY A 17 -6.50 -12.45 -2.30
N VAL A 18 -6.57 -13.46 -1.42
CA VAL A 18 -7.83 -13.95 -0.87
C VAL A 18 -8.29 -13.01 0.26
N PRO A 19 -9.54 -12.53 0.25
CA PRO A 19 -10.04 -11.68 1.33
C PRO A 19 -10.09 -12.40 2.67
N ILE A 20 -9.62 -11.70 3.71
CA ILE A 20 -9.62 -12.15 5.10
C ILE A 20 -10.35 -11.18 6.03
N ASP A 21 -11.03 -10.18 5.47
CA ASP A 21 -11.80 -9.15 6.20
C ASP A 21 -13.23 -9.56 6.57
N GLY A 22 -13.67 -10.75 6.16
CA GLY A 22 -15.04 -11.23 6.41
C GLY A 22 -16.13 -10.50 5.60
N ARG A 23 -15.76 -9.64 4.63
CA ARG A 23 -16.71 -8.87 3.79
C ARG A 23 -17.15 -9.61 2.53
N GLY A 24 -17.01 -10.94 2.51
CA GLY A 24 -17.33 -11.79 1.36
C GLY A 24 -16.26 -11.79 0.26
N ALA A 25 -16.59 -12.38 -0.89
CA ALA A 25 -15.66 -12.47 -2.02
C ALA A 25 -15.35 -11.09 -2.64
N LEU A 26 -14.28 -11.02 -3.42
CA LEU A 26 -14.00 -9.85 -4.27
C LEU A 26 -14.98 -9.86 -5.46
N SER A 27 -15.44 -8.68 -5.85
CA SER A 27 -16.14 -8.51 -7.11
C SER A 27 -15.18 -8.70 -8.30
N ALA A 28 -15.62 -8.35 -9.51
CA ALA A 28 -14.84 -8.48 -10.74
C ALA A 28 -13.40 -7.95 -10.55
N HIS A 29 -12.43 -8.84 -10.75
CA HIS A 29 -11.00 -8.56 -10.66
C HIS A 29 -10.29 -9.20 -11.84
N GLU A 30 -9.23 -8.56 -12.32
CA GLU A 30 -8.33 -9.16 -13.30
C GLU A 30 -7.33 -10.05 -12.58
N ARG A 31 -6.84 -11.10 -13.25
CA ARG A 31 -5.71 -11.89 -12.74
C ARG A 31 -4.44 -11.46 -13.45
N ARG A 32 -3.44 -11.02 -12.69
CA ARG A 32 -2.13 -10.64 -13.23
C ARG A 32 -1.01 -11.55 -12.75
N ARG A 33 0.06 -11.63 -13.54
CA ARG A 33 1.28 -12.34 -13.15
C ARG A 33 1.99 -11.53 -12.05
N VAL A 34 2.61 -12.25 -11.13
CA VAL A 34 3.32 -11.69 -9.98
C VAL A 34 4.70 -11.18 -10.41
N GLU A 35 5.31 -11.89 -11.36
CA GLU A 35 6.58 -11.52 -11.98
C GLU A 35 6.29 -10.78 -13.29
N VAL A 36 6.25 -9.46 -13.21
CA VAL A 36 6.20 -8.57 -14.37
C VAL A 36 7.53 -7.85 -14.46
N LYS A 37 8.12 -7.81 -15.67
CA LYS A 37 9.36 -7.07 -15.89
C LYS A 37 9.11 -5.58 -15.66
N ALA A 38 9.97 -4.95 -14.85
CA ALA A 38 9.88 -3.51 -14.60
C ALA A 38 10.04 -2.71 -15.90
N PRO A 39 9.41 -1.52 -15.99
CA PRO A 39 9.49 -0.68 -17.17
C PRO A 39 10.93 -0.30 -17.50
N GLY A 40 11.25 -0.29 -18.79
CA GLY A 40 12.57 0.05 -19.32
C GLY A 40 12.92 1.53 -19.12
N ILE A 41 14.14 1.93 -19.47
CA ILE A 41 14.60 3.32 -19.31
C ILE A 41 13.74 4.30 -20.13
N ILE A 42 13.39 3.92 -21.36
CA ILE A 42 12.62 4.74 -22.31
C ILE A 42 11.20 5.04 -21.79
N GLU A 43 10.62 4.12 -21.02
CA GLU A 43 9.25 4.24 -20.48
C GLU A 43 9.17 5.02 -19.16
N ARG A 44 10.33 5.48 -18.64
CA ARG A 44 10.41 6.24 -17.38
C ARG A 44 10.46 7.73 -17.67
N LYS A 45 9.73 8.49 -16.86
CA LYS A 45 9.82 9.94 -16.77
C LYS A 45 10.54 10.30 -15.46
N SER A 46 11.25 11.43 -15.44
CA SER A 46 11.80 11.97 -14.20
C SER A 46 10.69 12.20 -13.18
N VAL A 47 10.97 11.91 -11.91
CA VAL A 47 10.08 12.22 -10.80
C VAL A 47 10.01 13.74 -10.66
N HIS A 48 8.81 14.30 -10.77
CA HIS A 48 8.59 15.76 -10.81
C HIS A 48 7.35 16.19 -10.00
N GLU A 49 6.52 15.25 -9.58
CA GLU A 49 5.34 15.53 -8.75
C GLU A 49 5.63 15.13 -7.30
N PRO A 50 5.30 15.98 -6.31
CA PRO A 50 5.50 15.66 -4.90
C PRO A 50 4.48 14.63 -4.40
N MET A 51 4.93 13.76 -3.50
CA MET A 51 4.08 12.92 -2.66
C MET A 51 4.21 13.43 -1.22
N GLN A 52 3.19 14.16 -0.76
CA GLN A 52 3.24 14.79 0.56
C GLN A 52 2.92 13.77 1.67
N THR A 53 3.85 13.63 2.61
CA THR A 53 3.68 12.76 3.77
C THR A 53 2.84 13.41 4.87
N GLY A 54 2.78 14.75 4.90
CA GLY A 54 2.17 15.52 6.00
C GLY A 54 3.10 15.69 7.20
N LEU A 55 4.29 15.08 7.15
CA LEU A 55 5.29 15.18 8.19
C LEU A 55 6.28 16.28 7.81
N LYS A 56 6.27 17.38 8.56
CA LYS A 56 7.15 18.54 8.30
C LYS A 56 8.61 18.14 8.12
N ALA A 57 9.12 17.25 8.98
CA ALA A 57 10.50 16.79 8.91
C ALA A 57 10.82 16.08 7.59
N VAL A 58 9.90 15.23 7.08
CA VAL A 58 10.10 14.51 5.83
C VAL A 58 9.89 15.45 4.65
N ASP A 59 8.75 16.14 4.59
CA ASP A 59 8.39 16.99 3.45
C ASP A 59 9.33 18.18 3.25
N SER A 60 10.05 18.63 4.30
CA SER A 60 11.00 19.75 4.22
C SER A 60 12.44 19.30 3.97
N LEU A 61 12.91 18.23 4.65
CA LEU A 61 14.32 17.83 4.62
C LEU A 61 14.59 16.72 3.60
N VAL A 62 13.63 15.82 3.40
CA VAL A 62 13.75 14.64 2.53
C VAL A 62 12.45 14.48 1.72
N PRO A 63 12.15 15.43 0.82
CA PRO A 63 10.90 15.40 0.07
C PRO A 63 10.83 14.14 -0.81
N ILE A 64 9.67 13.48 -0.81
CA ILE A 64 9.41 12.27 -1.57
C ILE A 64 8.59 12.65 -2.81
N GLY A 65 9.02 12.20 -3.99
CA GLY A 65 8.24 12.38 -5.22
C GLY A 65 7.46 11.14 -5.66
N ARG A 66 6.43 11.32 -6.49
CA ARG A 66 5.65 10.23 -7.08
C ARG A 66 6.52 9.40 -8.03
N GLY A 67 6.62 8.10 -7.74
CA GLY A 67 7.52 7.18 -8.45
C GLY A 67 8.92 7.05 -7.84
N GLN A 68 9.23 7.79 -6.76
CA GLN A 68 10.43 7.58 -5.95
C GLN A 68 10.29 6.36 -5.05
N ARG A 69 11.44 5.77 -4.67
CA ARG A 69 11.51 4.72 -3.64
C ARG A 69 12.29 5.28 -2.47
N GLU A 70 11.62 5.47 -1.34
CA GLU A 70 12.20 6.02 -0.12
C GLU A 70 12.31 4.94 0.95
N LEU A 71 13.49 4.82 1.57
CA LEU A 71 13.76 3.80 2.61
C LEU A 71 13.50 4.40 4.00
N ILE A 72 12.61 3.77 4.75
CA ILE A 72 12.40 4.07 6.18
C ILE A 72 13.16 3.03 7.01
N ILE A 73 14.31 3.42 7.59
CA ILE A 73 15.20 2.55 8.37
C ILE A 73 15.38 3.06 9.80
N GLY A 74 15.56 2.15 10.75
CA GLY A 74 15.85 2.47 12.15
C GLY A 74 15.55 1.29 13.08
N ASP A 75 15.90 1.44 14.35
CA ASP A 75 15.77 0.41 15.37
C ASP A 75 14.30 0.06 15.70
N ARG A 76 14.10 -1.00 16.48
CA ARG A 76 12.77 -1.35 16.96
C ARG A 76 12.14 -0.16 17.71
N GLN A 77 10.84 0.07 17.49
CA GLN A 77 10.05 1.12 18.14
C GLN A 77 10.48 2.58 17.85
N THR A 78 11.20 2.84 16.76
CA THR A 78 11.57 4.21 16.34
C THR A 78 10.51 4.93 15.47
N GLY A 79 9.26 4.47 15.46
CA GLY A 79 8.18 5.15 14.73
C GLY A 79 8.11 4.86 13.22
N LYS A 80 8.86 3.90 12.68
CA LYS A 80 8.81 3.53 11.24
C LYS A 80 7.39 3.30 10.71
N THR A 81 6.59 2.53 11.45
CA THR A 81 5.21 2.24 11.08
C THR A 81 4.32 3.48 11.21
N ALA A 82 4.57 4.35 12.19
CA ALA A 82 3.83 5.59 12.37
C ALA A 82 4.01 6.52 11.16
N ILE A 83 5.26 6.68 10.68
CA ILE A 83 5.55 7.46 9.46
C ILE A 83 4.73 6.97 8.27
N ALA A 84 4.68 5.65 8.05
CA ALA A 84 3.91 5.07 6.95
C ALA A 84 2.40 5.25 7.11
N ILE A 85 1.86 5.07 8.33
CA ILE A 85 0.43 5.25 8.61
C ILE A 85 0.04 6.71 8.42
N ASP A 86 0.77 7.64 9.03
CA ASP A 86 0.48 9.08 8.94
C ASP A 86 0.51 9.55 7.48
N THR A 87 1.45 9.03 6.68
CA THR A 87 1.51 9.27 5.23
C THR A 87 0.24 8.81 4.53
N ILE A 88 -0.25 7.59 4.83
CA ILE A 88 -1.51 7.07 4.25
C ILE A 88 -2.69 7.95 4.67
N LEU A 89 -2.78 8.33 5.94
CA LEU A 89 -3.87 9.15 6.48
C LEU A 89 -3.89 10.55 5.86
N ASN A 90 -2.72 11.15 5.63
CA ASN A 90 -2.58 12.47 5.00
C ASN A 90 -3.18 12.50 3.59
N GLN A 91 -3.10 11.38 2.84
CA GLN A 91 -3.64 11.30 1.49
C GLN A 91 -5.15 11.50 1.43
N LYS A 92 -5.91 11.23 2.51
CA LYS A 92 -7.35 11.47 2.53
C LYS A 92 -7.69 12.93 2.20
N GLN A 93 -7.00 13.87 2.85
CA GLN A 93 -7.26 15.30 2.65
C GLN A 93 -6.87 15.76 1.24
N LEU A 94 -5.84 15.14 0.67
CA LEU A 94 -5.40 15.43 -0.69
C LEU A 94 -6.41 14.87 -1.68
N ASN A 95 -6.76 13.59 -1.57
CA ASN A 95 -7.71 12.89 -2.43
C ASN A 95 -9.11 13.54 -2.45
N SER A 96 -9.52 14.22 -1.38
CA SER A 96 -10.79 14.97 -1.34
C SER A 96 -10.77 16.29 -2.14
N LYS A 97 -9.61 16.76 -2.61
CA LYS A 97 -9.51 17.98 -3.43
C LYS A 97 -9.83 17.67 -4.88
N ALA A 98 -10.77 18.44 -5.46
CA ALA A 98 -11.32 18.23 -6.80
C ALA A 98 -10.26 18.23 -7.93
N ASP A 99 -9.17 18.96 -7.76
CA ASP A 99 -8.10 19.10 -8.78
C ASP A 99 -6.91 18.15 -8.56
N SER A 100 -6.98 17.24 -7.58
CA SER A 100 -5.86 16.35 -7.26
C SER A 100 -6.03 14.95 -7.85
N GLU A 101 -4.94 14.40 -8.38
CA GLU A 101 -4.90 13.00 -8.74
C GLU A 101 -4.93 12.13 -7.49
N THR A 102 -5.89 11.20 -7.44
CA THR A 102 -6.08 10.30 -6.30
C THR A 102 -4.87 9.39 -6.10
N LEU A 103 -4.27 9.47 -4.90
CA LEU A 103 -3.21 8.56 -4.49
C LEU A 103 -3.83 7.35 -3.78
N TYR A 104 -3.67 6.18 -4.40
CA TYR A 104 -4.08 4.90 -3.83
C TYR A 104 -2.94 4.30 -3.01
N CYS A 105 -3.25 3.77 -1.83
CA CYS A 105 -2.25 3.23 -0.91
C CYS A 105 -2.31 1.70 -0.87
N VAL A 106 -1.16 1.06 -0.74
CA VAL A 106 -1.08 -0.39 -0.47
C VAL A 106 -0.12 -0.59 0.70
N TYR A 107 -0.61 -1.24 1.75
CA TYR A 107 0.19 -1.56 2.93
C TYR A 107 0.36 -3.08 3.03
N VAL A 108 1.60 -3.53 3.01
CA VAL A 108 1.95 -4.96 3.08
C VAL A 108 2.55 -5.27 4.46
N ALA A 109 1.78 -5.96 5.29
CA ALA A 109 2.21 -6.42 6.61
C ALA A 109 2.86 -7.80 6.51
N ILE A 110 4.16 -7.89 6.80
CA ILE A 110 4.96 -9.12 6.68
C ILE A 110 5.53 -9.48 8.05
N GLY A 111 5.31 -10.72 8.49
CA GLY A 111 5.82 -11.25 9.76
C GLY A 111 5.25 -10.55 10.99
N GLN A 112 4.19 -9.74 10.84
CA GLN A 112 3.55 -9.03 11.94
C GLN A 112 2.60 -9.95 12.71
N LYS A 113 2.39 -9.67 14.00
CA LYS A 113 1.35 -10.35 14.79
C LYS A 113 -0.03 -10.01 14.22
N ARG A 114 -0.93 -10.99 14.18
CA ARG A 114 -2.32 -10.78 13.70
C ARG A 114 -3.04 -9.66 14.47
N SER A 115 -2.81 -9.55 15.78
CA SER A 115 -3.37 -8.46 16.60
C SER A 115 -2.89 -7.07 16.17
N THR A 116 -1.62 -6.92 15.80
CA THR A 116 -1.06 -5.65 15.30
C THR A 116 -1.66 -5.27 13.95
N VAL A 117 -1.86 -6.24 13.06
CA VAL A 117 -2.54 -6.01 11.78
C VAL A 117 -4.00 -5.61 12.01
N ALA A 118 -4.71 -6.26 12.93
CA ALA A 118 -6.09 -5.90 13.25
C ALA A 118 -6.21 -4.46 13.79
N GLN A 119 -5.30 -4.05 14.67
CA GLN A 119 -5.21 -2.66 15.15
C GLN A 119 -4.97 -1.67 14.00
N LEU A 120 -4.08 -2.01 13.06
CA LEU A 120 -3.84 -1.19 11.87
C LEU A 120 -5.10 -1.04 10.99
N VAL A 121 -5.81 -2.14 10.73
CA VAL A 121 -7.09 -2.11 10.00
C VAL A 121 -8.07 -1.20 10.69
N GLN A 122 -8.18 -1.29 12.02
CA GLN A 122 -9.08 -0.45 12.80
C GLN A 122 -8.73 1.03 12.67
N ILE A 123 -7.45 1.42 12.84
CA ILE A 123 -6.98 2.81 12.69
C ILE A 123 -7.33 3.35 11.30
N LEU A 124 -7.02 2.58 10.24
CA LEU A 124 -7.32 3.00 8.87
C LEU A 124 -8.83 3.05 8.59
N SER A 125 -9.62 2.18 9.22
CA SER A 125 -11.08 2.19 9.09
C SER A 125 -11.70 3.40 9.77
N GLU A 126 -11.31 3.70 11.01
CA GLU A 126 -11.79 4.84 11.79
C GLU A 126 -11.43 6.16 11.11
N ALA A 127 -10.25 6.24 10.50
CA ALA A 127 -9.84 7.41 9.73
C ALA A 127 -10.51 7.51 8.34
N ASN A 128 -11.30 6.52 7.91
CA ASN A 128 -11.81 6.37 6.53
C ASN A 128 -10.71 6.38 5.47
N ALA A 129 -9.55 5.79 5.79
CA ALA A 129 -8.44 5.64 4.87
C ALA A 129 -8.51 4.33 4.06
N LEU A 130 -9.35 3.38 4.48
CA LEU A 130 -9.53 2.11 3.76
C LEU A 130 -10.10 2.32 2.34
N GLU A 131 -10.93 3.34 2.10
CA GLU A 131 -11.59 3.56 0.80
C GLU A 131 -10.61 3.67 -0.39
N TYR A 132 -9.40 4.17 -0.15
CA TYR A 132 -8.33 4.29 -1.14
C TYR A 132 -7.12 3.39 -0.83
N SER A 133 -7.25 2.48 0.15
CA SER A 133 -6.15 1.63 0.59
C SER A 133 -6.44 0.14 0.39
N ILE A 134 -5.40 -0.64 0.10
CA ILE A 134 -5.43 -2.11 0.13
C ILE A 134 -4.50 -2.58 1.24
N LEU A 135 -4.98 -3.47 2.11
CA LEU A 135 -4.13 -4.07 3.13
C LEU A 135 -3.83 -5.53 2.76
N VAL A 136 -2.54 -5.87 2.69
CA VAL A 136 -2.06 -7.24 2.45
C VAL A 136 -1.46 -7.76 3.75
N ALA A 137 -1.91 -8.90 4.24
CA ALA A 137 -1.43 -9.48 5.48
C ALA A 137 -0.80 -10.87 5.23
N ALA A 138 0.50 -10.96 5.52
CA ALA A 138 1.26 -12.19 5.67
C ALA A 138 1.84 -12.18 7.09
N THR A 139 1.06 -12.67 8.04
CA THR A 139 1.33 -12.62 9.46
C THR A 139 2.44 -13.59 9.88
N ALA A 140 2.94 -13.42 11.11
CA ALA A 140 3.96 -14.30 11.68
C ALA A 140 3.54 -15.79 11.78
N SER A 141 2.24 -16.07 11.79
CA SER A 141 1.71 -17.44 11.79
C SER A 141 1.64 -18.08 10.40
N ASP A 142 1.81 -17.28 9.35
CA ASP A 142 1.68 -17.78 7.98
C ASP A 142 3.00 -18.42 7.51
N PRO A 143 2.93 -19.47 6.65
CA PRO A 143 4.12 -20.11 6.10
C PRO A 143 5.09 -19.12 5.45
N ALA A 144 6.40 -19.38 5.58
CA ALA A 144 7.45 -18.54 5.01
C ALA A 144 7.27 -18.21 3.51
N PRO A 145 6.78 -19.13 2.64
CA PRO A 145 6.49 -18.80 1.25
C PRO A 145 5.46 -17.68 1.05
N LEU A 146 4.45 -17.59 1.92
CA LEU A 146 3.45 -16.52 1.85
C LEU A 146 4.06 -15.17 2.25
N GLN A 147 4.90 -15.15 3.27
CA GLN A 147 5.62 -13.94 3.69
C GLN A 147 6.58 -13.44 2.60
N PHE A 148 7.23 -14.37 1.89
CA PHE A 148 8.10 -14.05 0.75
C PHE A 148 7.32 -13.49 -0.45
N LEU A 149 6.12 -14.02 -0.73
CA LEU A 149 5.30 -13.59 -1.87
C LEU A 149 4.58 -12.26 -1.63
N ALA A 150 4.27 -11.91 -0.38
CA ALA A 150 3.46 -10.74 -0.05
C ALA A 150 3.95 -9.39 -0.64
N PRO A 151 5.26 -9.05 -0.66
CA PRO A 151 5.75 -7.84 -1.33
C PRO A 151 5.40 -7.76 -2.82
N TYR A 152 5.38 -8.91 -3.51
CA TYR A 152 5.11 -8.95 -4.94
C TYR A 152 3.64 -8.69 -5.29
N PHE A 153 2.76 -8.68 -4.28
CA PHE A 153 1.38 -8.29 -4.46
C PHE A 153 1.26 -6.88 -5.07
N TRP A 154 2.10 -5.92 -4.64
CA TRP A 154 2.15 -4.57 -5.21
C TRP A 154 2.42 -4.57 -6.72
N VAL A 155 3.30 -5.46 -7.20
CA VAL A 155 3.68 -5.54 -8.62
C VAL A 155 2.47 -5.88 -9.49
N CYS A 156 1.52 -6.66 -8.98
CA CYS A 156 0.29 -7.03 -9.69
C CYS A 156 -0.63 -5.83 -9.93
N HIS A 157 -0.53 -4.79 -9.09
CA HIS A 157 -1.32 -3.55 -9.20
C HIS A 157 -0.64 -2.48 -10.07
N GLY A 158 0.60 -2.71 -10.50
CA GLY A 158 1.33 -1.84 -11.41
C GLY A 158 0.56 -1.62 -12.72
N GLY A 159 0.21 -0.36 -13.00
CA GLY A 159 -0.52 0.04 -14.21
C GLY A 159 -2.05 -0.11 -14.14
N ILE A 160 -2.63 -0.47 -12.99
CA ILE A 160 -4.09 -0.46 -12.76
C ILE A 160 -4.52 0.86 -12.12
N PHE A 161 -3.71 1.35 -11.18
CA PHE A 161 -3.87 2.69 -10.65
C PHE A 161 -3.15 3.68 -11.58
N PRO A 162 -3.80 4.81 -11.93
CA PRO A 162 -3.14 5.85 -12.71
C PRO A 162 -1.86 6.30 -12.00
N ARG A 163 -0.83 6.62 -12.79
CA ARG A 163 0.46 7.13 -12.29
C ARG A 163 0.30 8.55 -11.80
#